data_AF-A0A8S1V9U0-F1
#
_entry.id   AF-A0A8S1V9U0-F1
#
_cell.length_a   1.000
_cell.length_b   1.000
_cell.length_c   1.000
_cell.angle_alpha   90.00
_cell.angle_beta   90.00
_cell.angle_gamma   90.00
#
_symmetry.space_group_name_H-M   'P 1'
#
loop_
_entity.id
_entity.type
_entity.pdbx_description
1 polymer ?
#
loop_
_entity_poly.entity_id
_entity_poly.type
_entity_poly.pdbx_seq_one_letter_code
_entity_poly.pdbx_strand_id
1 'polypeptide(L)'
;MTLTIGMLGYMAPEVVQSKQYQNTADIFSLGCLFYLMIYGELPFSDQNHQIYLYETKNKKIIHHGNTTSQKTQFIINSMLEYDQDKRIGWAELYKLFDQM
;
A
#
# COMPACT_ATOMS: atom_id res chain seq x y z
N MET A 1 -23.46 -8.02 13.55
CA MET A 1 -22.81 -7.05 12.66
C MET A 1 -21.55 -6.57 13.36
N THR A 2 -20.48 -7.36 13.29
CA THR A 2 -19.19 -6.96 13.85
C THR A 2 -18.58 -5.96 12.88
N LEU A 3 -18.47 -4.70 13.31
CA LEU A 3 -17.75 -3.67 12.57
C LEU A 3 -16.35 -4.20 12.29
N THR A 4 -16.01 -4.43 11.02
CA THR A 4 -14.64 -4.66 10.59
C THR A 4 -13.86 -3.39 10.93
N ILE A 5 -13.18 -3.38 12.07
CA ILE A 5 -12.33 -2.28 12.49
C ILE A 5 -11.06 -2.37 11.66
N GLY A 6 -11.13 -1.72 10.51
CA GLY A 6 -10.00 -1.23 9.74
C GLY A 6 -10.59 -0.41 8.61
N MET A 7 -10.06 0.79 8.40
CA MET A 7 -10.40 1.54 7.19
C MET A 7 -9.88 0.73 6.01
N LEU A 8 -10.78 0.23 5.17
CA LEU A 8 -10.47 -0.59 4.00
C LEU A 8 -9.29 -0.02 3.18
N GLY A 9 -9.16 1.32 3.16
CA GLY A 9 -8.05 2.02 2.54
C GLY A 9 -6.63 1.67 2.99
N TYR A 10 -6.44 1.06 4.16
CA TYR A 10 -5.12 0.63 4.66
C TYR A 10 -4.90 -0.89 4.61
N MET A 11 -5.93 -1.68 4.30
CA MET A 11 -5.82 -3.14 4.36
C MET A 11 -5.17 -3.70 3.10
N ALA A 12 -4.17 -4.57 3.26
CA ALA A 12 -3.60 -5.26 2.11
C ALA A 12 -4.66 -6.10 1.36
N PRO A 13 -4.57 -6.22 0.02
CA PRO A 13 -5.59 -6.89 -0.79
C PRO A 13 -5.79 -8.38 -0.40
N GLU A 14 -4.74 -9.04 0.08
CA GLU A 14 -4.81 -10.42 0.58
C GLU A 14 -5.61 -10.53 1.89
N VAL A 15 -5.55 -9.51 2.76
CA VAL A 15 -6.31 -9.44 4.01
C VAL A 15 -7.79 -9.27 3.71
N VAL A 16 -8.13 -8.39 2.77
CA VAL A 16 -9.52 -8.19 2.30
C VAL A 16 -10.08 -9.47 1.67
N GLN A 17 -9.24 -10.23 0.97
CA GLN A 17 -9.59 -11.53 0.39
C GLN A 17 -9.61 -12.70 1.40
N SER A 18 -9.31 -12.46 2.68
CA SER A 18 -9.16 -13.51 3.70
C SER A 18 -8.17 -14.62 3.29
N LYS A 19 -7.12 -14.24 2.54
CA LYS A 19 -6.00 -15.13 2.20
C LYS A 19 -5.02 -15.20 3.38
N GLN A 20 -4.01 -16.07 3.25
CA GLN A 20 -2.97 -16.19 4.25
C GLN A 20 -2.27 -14.85 4.47
N TYR A 21 -2.34 -14.36 5.70
CA TYR A 21 -1.64 -13.15 6.12
C TYR A 21 -0.13 -13.41 6.16
N GLN A 22 0.64 -12.49 5.60
CA GLN A 22 2.09 -12.43 5.70
C GLN A 22 2.52 -11.13 6.36
N ASN A 23 3.73 -11.09 6.93
CA ASN A 23 4.30 -9.88 7.56
C ASN A 23 4.47 -8.71 6.57
N THR A 24 4.37 -8.97 5.26
CA THR A 24 4.38 -7.95 4.19
C THR A 24 3.04 -7.22 4.06
N ALA A 25 1.96 -7.71 4.68
CA ALA A 25 0.68 -6.99 4.75
C ALA A 25 0.82 -5.67 5.52
N ASP A 26 1.61 -5.64 6.60
CA ASP A 26 1.90 -4.43 7.36
C ASP A 26 2.68 -3.39 6.53
N ILE A 27 3.53 -3.87 5.61
CA ILE A 27 4.29 -3.00 4.69
C ILE A 27 3.33 -2.30 3.71
N PHE A 28 2.27 -3.00 3.27
CA PHE A 28 1.24 -2.38 2.44
C PHE A 28 0.49 -1.29 3.20
N SER A 29 0.08 -1.56 4.44
CA SER A 29 -0.57 -0.57 5.31
C SER A 29 0.32 0.64 5.57
N LEU A 30 1.63 0.41 5.77
CA LEU A 30 2.63 1.48 5.89
C LEU A 30 2.77 2.27 4.59
N GLY A 31 2.73 1.61 3.43
CA GLY A 31 2.74 2.26 2.11
C GLY A 31 1.53 3.18 1.90
N CYS A 32 0.33 2.75 2.30
CA CYS A 32 -0.87 3.58 2.25
C CYS A 32 -0.73 4.82 3.14
N LEU A 33 -0.20 4.64 4.36
CA LEU A 33 0.05 5.75 5.29
C LEU A 33 1.12 6.71 4.76
N PHE A 34 2.19 6.18 4.17
CA PHE A 34 3.29 6.98 3.63
C PHE A 34 2.82 7.80 2.42
N TYR A 35 2.04 7.20 1.54
CA TYR A 35 1.36 7.90 0.45
C TYR A 35 0.44 9.02 1.00
N LEU A 36 -0.37 8.71 2.02
CA LEU A 36 -1.23 9.69 2.68
C LEU A 36 -0.47 10.88 3.27
N MET A 37 0.68 10.64 3.90
CA MET A 37 1.51 11.72 4.46
C MET A 37 2.11 12.64 3.38
N ILE A 38 2.38 12.11 2.18
CA ILE A 38 3.00 12.88 1.09
C ILE A 38 1.96 13.63 0.27
N TYR A 39 0.85 12.97 -0.07
CA TYR A 39 -0.15 13.51 -1.01
C TYR A 39 -1.42 14.01 -0.32
N GLY A 40 -1.60 13.72 0.97
CA GLY A 40 -2.79 14.14 1.73
C GLY A 40 -4.06 13.35 1.43
N GLU A 41 -3.99 12.34 0.56
CA GLU A 41 -5.10 11.45 0.20
C GLU A 41 -4.66 9.98 0.22
N LEU A 42 -5.62 9.05 0.32
CA LEU A 42 -5.32 7.62 0.26
C LEU A 42 -5.18 7.14 -1.19
N PRO A 43 -4.27 6.18 -1.47
CA PRO A 43 -4.12 5.63 -2.83
C PRO A 43 -5.38 4.86 -3.27
N PHE A 44 -6.05 4.24 -2.31
CA PHE A 44 -7.26 3.45 -2.47
C PHE A 44 -8.22 3.83 -1.32
N SER A 45 -9.39 4.38 -1.64
CA SER A 45 -10.33 4.90 -0.64
C SER A 45 -11.77 4.43 -0.83
N ASP A 46 -12.01 3.57 -1.83
CA ASP A 46 -13.34 3.02 -2.07
C ASP A 46 -13.77 2.14 -0.89
N GLN A 47 -15.04 2.23 -0.50
CA GLN A 47 -15.63 1.48 0.61
C GLN A 47 -16.15 0.10 0.17
N ASN A 48 -16.32 -0.11 -1.14
CA ASN A 48 -16.74 -1.37 -1.71
C ASN A 48 -15.53 -2.29 -1.89
N HIS A 49 -15.58 -3.46 -1.24
CA HIS A 49 -14.49 -4.45 -1.29
C HIS A 49 -14.12 -4.87 -2.72
N GLN A 50 -15.09 -5.00 -3.63
CA GLN A 50 -14.83 -5.43 -5.00
C GLN A 50 -14.12 -4.33 -5.79
N ILE A 51 -14.54 -3.08 -5.62
CA ILE A 51 -13.91 -1.93 -6.27
C ILE A 51 -12.50 -1.75 -5.72
N TYR A 52 -12.33 -1.82 -4.39
CA TYR A 52 -11.03 -1.77 -3.73
C TYR A 52 -10.05 -2.82 -4.27
N LEU A 53 -10.50 -4.09 -4.38
CA LEU A 53 -9.68 -5.17 -4.92
C LEU A 53 -9.36 -4.99 -6.41
N TYR A 54 -10.27 -4.39 -7.16
CA TYR A 54 -10.01 -4.04 -8.56
C TYR A 54 -9.00 -2.90 -8.67
N GLU A 55 -9.11 -1.86 -7.84
CA GLU A 55 -8.18 -0.73 -7.81
C GLU A 55 -6.78 -1.18 -7.40
N THR A 56 -6.65 -1.88 -6.27
CA THR A 56 -5.34 -2.38 -5.80
C THR A 56 -4.64 -3.27 -6.81
N LYS A 57 -5.39 -3.97 -7.68
CA LYS A 57 -4.83 -4.83 -8.72
C LYS A 57 -4.48 -4.09 -10.02
N ASN A 58 -5.29 -3.12 -10.43
CA ASN A 58 -5.22 -2.56 -11.80
C ASN A 58 -4.88 -1.07 -11.85
N LYS A 59 -5.11 -0.33 -10.76
CA LYS A 59 -4.87 1.11 -10.70
C LYS A 59 -3.39 1.34 -10.50
N LYS A 60 -2.77 2.09 -11.43
CA LYS A 60 -1.43 2.63 -11.21
C LYS A 60 -1.53 3.72 -10.15
N ILE A 61 -0.64 3.67 -9.15
CA ILE A 61 -0.49 4.74 -8.17
C ILE A 61 -0.16 6.02 -8.93
N ILE A 62 -0.93 7.08 -8.70
CA ILE A 62 -0.69 8.37 -9.33
C ILE A 62 0.10 9.23 -8.35
N HIS A 63 1.33 9.60 -8.72
CA HIS A 63 2.14 10.50 -7.91
C HIS A 63 1.84 11.94 -8.34
N HIS A 64 0.92 12.60 -7.65
CA HIS A 64 0.54 13.99 -7.96
C HIS A 64 1.57 14.99 -7.42
N GLY A 65 2.10 15.85 -8.31
CA GLY A 65 3.01 16.95 -7.96
C GLY A 65 4.51 16.63 -8.13
N ASN A 66 5.32 17.66 -8.44
CA ASN A 66 6.78 17.58 -8.61
C ASN A 66 7.55 17.41 -7.28
N THR A 67 6.86 17.07 -6.19
CA THR A 67 7.37 17.23 -4.81
C THR A 67 8.15 16.00 -4.32
N THR A 68 8.06 14.85 -5.00
CA THR A 68 8.65 13.59 -4.52
C THR A 68 9.76 13.07 -5.43
N SER A 69 10.88 12.65 -4.84
CA SER A 69 12.00 12.05 -5.56
C SER A 69 11.60 10.75 -6.27
N GLN A 70 12.29 10.40 -7.36
CA GLN A 70 12.09 9.11 -8.05
C GLN A 70 12.27 7.91 -7.10
N LYS A 71 13.20 8.04 -6.13
CA LYS A 71 13.43 7.03 -5.10
C LYS A 71 12.23 6.85 -4.17
N THR A 72 11.59 7.94 -3.76
CA THR A 72 10.39 7.88 -2.90
C THR A 72 9.22 7.26 -3.64
N GLN A 73 9.02 7.61 -4.92
CA GLN A 73 7.99 7.00 -5.76
C GLN A 73 8.23 5.50 -5.93
N PHE A 74 9.49 5.10 -6.16
CA PHE A 74 9.87 3.69 -6.21
C PHE A 74 9.52 2.95 -4.91
N ILE A 75 9.91 3.50 -3.74
CA ILE A 75 9.61 2.91 -2.43
C ILE A 75 8.10 2.74 -2.24
N ILE A 76 7.29 3.76 -2.55
CA ILE A 76 5.83 3.69 -2.44
C ILE A 76 5.28 2.57 -3.33
N ASN A 77 5.70 2.50 -4.58
CA ASN A 77 5.23 1.48 -5.51
C ASN A 77 5.64 0.06 -5.07
N SER A 78 6.84 -0.10 -4.51
CA SER A 78 7.29 -1.40 -3.97
C SER A 78 6.52 -1.83 -2.71
N MET A 79 6.11 -0.88 -1.86
CA MET A 79 5.26 -1.15 -0.69
C MET A 79 3.82 -1.49 -1.10
N LEU A 80 3.28 -0.81 -2.11
CA LEU A 80 1.89 -0.96 -2.59
C LEU A 80 1.72 -2.03 -3.68
N GLU A 81 2.68 -2.95 -3.80
CA GLU A 81 2.59 -4.08 -4.73
C GLU A 81 1.44 -5.03 -4.33
N TYR A 82 0.63 -5.41 -5.33
CA TYR A 82 -0.56 -6.23 -5.12
C TYR A 82 -0.20 -7.64 -4.66
N ASP A 83 0.83 -8.21 -5.28
CA ASP A 83 1.31 -9.56 -5.00
C ASP A 83 2.25 -9.55 -3.78
N GLN A 84 1.82 -10.21 -2.69
CA GLN A 84 2.57 -10.26 -1.43
C GLN A 84 3.97 -10.87 -1.56
N ASP A 85 4.20 -11.74 -2.55
CA ASP A 85 5.50 -12.41 -2.76
C ASP A 85 6.47 -11.52 -3.57
N LYS A 86 5.94 -10.53 -4.29
CA LYS A 86 6.72 -9.51 -5.03
C LYS A 86 6.88 -8.22 -4.24
N ARG A 87 6.06 -8.04 -3.20
CA ARG A 87 6.10 -6.88 -2.31
C ARG A 87 7.43 -6.85 -1.57
N ILE A 88 7.99 -5.65 -1.43
CA ILE A 88 9.26 -5.46 -0.72
C ILE A 88 9.17 -6.00 0.71
N GLY A 89 10.19 -6.74 1.14
CA GLY A 89 10.31 -7.22 2.51
C GLY A 89 10.95 -6.20 3.44
N TRP A 90 10.75 -6.38 4.76
CA TRP A 90 11.29 -5.48 5.78
C TRP A 90 12.82 -5.26 5.66
N ALA A 91 13.60 -6.32 5.41
CA ALA A 91 15.05 -6.22 5.31
C ALA A 91 15.53 -5.34 4.14
N GLU A 92 14.85 -5.41 2.99
CA GLU A 92 15.16 -4.58 1.83
C GLU A 92 14.68 -3.13 2.06
N LEU A 93 13.51 -2.99 2.67
CA LEU A 93 12.95 -1.70 2.99
C LEU A 93 13.87 -0.89 3.91
N TYR A 94 14.41 -1.51 4.97
CA TYR A 94 15.37 -0.86 5.86
C TYR A 94 16.61 -0.36 5.13
N LYS A 95 17.15 -1.15 4.20
CA LYS A 95 18.32 -0.74 3.39
C LYS A 95 18.01 0.48 2.52
N LEU A 96 16.80 0.56 1.95
CA LEU A 96 16.41 1.69 1.10
C LEU A 96 16.30 3.00 1.89
N PHE A 97 15.75 2.92 3.11
CA PHE A 97 15.63 4.07 4.03
C PHE A 97 16.97 4.52 4.59
N ASP A 98 17.89 3.61 4.90
CA ASP A 98 19.24 3.96 5.37
C ASP A 98 20.05 4.73 4.31
N GLN A 99 19.71 4.54 3.04
CA GLN A 99 20.34 5.22 1.91
C GLN A 99 19.64 6.53 1.48
N MET A 100 18.54 6.93 2.14
CA MET A 100 17.82 8.18 1.85
C MET A 100 18.43 9.34 2.60
#